data_AF-A0A7V9QHW4-F1
#
_entry.id   AF-A0A7V9QHW4-F1
#
_cell.length_a   1.000
_cell.length_b   1.000
_cell.length_c   1.000
_cell.angle_alpha   90.00
_cell.angle_beta   90.00
_cell.angle_gamma   90.00
#
_symmetry.space_group_name_H-M   'P 1'
#
loop_
_entity.id
_entity.type
_entity.pdbx_description
1 polymer ?
#
loop_
_entity_poly.entity_id
_entity_poly.type
_entity_poly.pdbx_seq_one_letter_code
_entity_poly.pdbx_strand_id
1 'polypeptide(L)'
;MTYFARALGASHTRDNAKAIAAIDSLTSIEQRLRAYGEGYWAEQVAIERLGASAWLELAQNRDSDALAHMREAAAREDSTEKSAVTPGPLAPARELLGDMLVALGKPAEASAEYRATLAKEPNRRHASERLKAISGKSAGS
;
A
#
# COMPACT_ATOMS: atom_id res chain seq x y z
N MET A 1 -11.20 -1.12 13.78
CA MET A 1 -10.53 -0.43 12.66
C MET A 1 -9.04 -0.40 12.93
N THR A 2 -8.22 -0.92 12.03
CA THR A 2 -6.74 -0.93 12.13
C THR A 2 -6.17 0.48 11.96
N TYR A 3 -5.00 0.76 12.54
CA TYR A 3 -4.33 2.06 12.42
C TYR A 3 -3.99 2.40 10.97
N PHE A 4 -3.69 1.40 10.15
CA PHE A 4 -3.45 1.55 8.72
C PHE A 4 -4.60 2.22 7.97
N ALA A 5 -5.83 1.69 8.09
CA ALA A 5 -7.00 2.28 7.45
C ALA A 5 -7.26 3.73 7.91
N ARG A 6 -6.96 4.04 9.18
CA ARG A 6 -7.05 5.40 9.72
C ARG A 6 -6.02 6.32 9.06
N ALA A 7 -4.78 5.88 8.89
CA ALA A 7 -3.74 6.65 8.23
C ALA A 7 -4.10 6.95 6.77
N LEU A 8 -4.54 5.94 6.00
CA LEU A 8 -4.96 6.13 4.61
C LEU A 8 -6.12 7.12 4.48
N GLY A 9 -7.18 6.95 5.29
CA GLY A 9 -8.32 7.87 5.29
C GLY A 9 -7.91 9.30 5.66
N ALA A 10 -7.07 9.46 6.68
CA ALA A 10 -6.56 10.76 7.09
C ALA A 10 -5.73 11.42 5.98
N SER A 11 -4.80 10.69 5.36
CA SER A 11 -4.00 11.18 4.22
C SER A 11 -4.86 11.62 3.05
N HIS A 12 -5.90 10.85 2.69
CA HIS A 12 -6.85 11.25 1.63
C HIS A 12 -7.58 12.55 1.94
N THR A 13 -7.93 12.80 3.22
CA THR A 13 -8.55 14.05 3.68
C THR A 13 -7.55 15.15 4.03
N ARG A 14 -6.24 14.92 3.82
CA ARG A 14 -5.13 15.82 4.23
C ARG A 14 -5.12 16.18 5.72
N ASP A 15 -5.66 15.31 6.58
CA ASP A 15 -5.54 15.43 8.03
C ASP A 15 -4.20 14.84 8.48
N ASN A 16 -3.13 15.60 8.26
CA ASN A 16 -1.75 15.15 8.51
C ASN A 16 -1.54 14.73 9.98
N ALA A 17 -2.15 15.44 10.93
CA ALA A 17 -2.00 15.12 12.35
C ALA A 17 -2.56 13.74 12.69
N LYS A 18 -3.75 13.40 12.17
CA LYS A 18 -4.34 12.07 12.36
C LYS A 18 -3.56 10.98 11.64
N ALA A 19 -3.02 11.26 10.45
CA ALA A 19 -2.19 10.32 9.72
C ALA A 19 -0.89 10.00 10.50
N ILE A 20 -0.20 11.02 10.99
CA ILE A 20 1.02 10.88 11.81
C ILE A 20 0.73 10.06 13.07
N ALA A 21 -0.30 10.40 13.84
CA ALA A 21 -0.64 9.67 15.06
C ALA A 21 -0.94 8.17 14.81
N ALA A 22 -1.55 7.86 13.66
CA ALA A 22 -1.80 6.48 13.26
C ALA A 22 -0.51 5.75 12.86
N ILE A 23 0.41 6.42 12.15
CA ILE A 23 1.74 5.89 11.80
C ILE A 23 2.59 5.65 13.06
N ASP A 24 2.55 6.54 14.04
CA ASP A 24 3.24 6.37 15.33
C ASP A 24 2.73 5.14 16.08
N SER A 25 1.42 4.88 16.01
CA SER A 25 0.82 3.68 16.59
C SER A 25 1.31 2.41 15.89
N LEU A 26 1.40 2.40 14.56
CA LEU A 26 1.99 1.29 13.80
C LEU A 26 3.47 1.07 14.18
N THR A 27 4.23 2.16 14.34
CA THR A 27 5.64 2.11 14.77
C THR A 27 5.79 1.45 16.14
N SER A 28 4.94 1.82 17.10
CA SER A 28 4.97 1.22 18.45
C SER A 28 4.62 -0.27 18.42
N ILE A 29 3.64 -0.67 17.60
CA ILE A 29 3.25 -2.08 17.44
C ILE A 29 4.40 -2.87 16.81
N GLU A 30 5.02 -2.36 15.74
CA GLU A 30 6.18 -2.97 15.09
C GLU A 30 7.29 -3.23 16.11
N GLN A 31 7.68 -2.22 16.88
CA GLN A 31 8.75 -2.32 17.88
C GLN A 31 8.43 -3.37 18.95
N ARG A 32 7.18 -3.42 19.43
CA ARG A 32 6.75 -4.42 20.41
C ARG A 32 6.83 -5.84 19.85
N LEU A 33 6.35 -6.06 18.62
CA LEU A 33 6.42 -7.38 17.97
C LEU A 33 7.86 -7.83 17.79
N ARG A 34 8.77 -6.93 17.38
CA ARG A 34 10.21 -7.23 17.31
C ARG A 34 10.77 -7.61 18.68
N ALA A 35 10.41 -6.88 19.74
CA ALA A 35 10.87 -7.17 21.10
C ALA A 35 10.37 -8.52 21.63
N TYR A 36 9.20 -8.98 21.19
CA TYR A 36 8.66 -10.31 21.52
C TYR A 36 9.17 -11.44 20.62
N GLY A 37 10.02 -11.15 19.63
CA GLY A 37 10.53 -12.15 18.68
C GLY A 37 9.53 -12.54 17.59
N GLU A 38 8.43 -11.81 17.45
CA GLU A 38 7.36 -12.05 16.46
C GLU A 38 7.72 -11.45 15.10
N GLY A 39 8.85 -11.89 14.53
CA GLY A 39 9.47 -11.27 13.35
C GLY A 39 8.56 -11.18 12.11
N TYR A 40 7.76 -12.22 11.85
CA TYR A 40 6.79 -12.21 10.75
C TYR A 40 5.74 -11.11 10.92
N TRP A 41 5.12 -11.04 12.11
CA TRP A 41 4.11 -10.03 12.40
C TRP A 41 4.70 -8.62 12.44
N ALA A 42 5.91 -8.48 12.97
CA ALA A 42 6.64 -7.21 12.90
C ALA A 42 6.83 -6.74 11.46
N GLU A 43 7.17 -7.65 10.53
CA GLU A 43 7.32 -7.30 9.12
C GLU A 43 5.98 -6.93 8.47
N GLN A 44 4.88 -7.62 8.79
CA GLN A 44 3.55 -7.24 8.33
C GLN A 44 3.19 -5.81 8.75
N VAL A 45 3.43 -5.46 10.02
CA VAL A 45 3.17 -4.10 10.52
C VAL A 45 4.13 -3.07 9.92
N ALA A 46 5.38 -3.45 9.62
CA ALA A 46 6.34 -2.58 8.94
C ALA A 46 5.89 -2.24 7.51
N ILE A 47 5.32 -3.21 6.78
CA ILE A 47 4.73 -3.01 5.45
C ILE A 47 3.54 -2.04 5.53
N GLU A 48 2.62 -2.23 6.47
CA GLU A 48 1.51 -1.29 6.71
C GLU A 48 2.01 0.11 7.04
N ARG A 49 3.03 0.22 7.89
CA ARG A 49 3.64 1.51 8.28
C ARG A 49 4.25 2.22 7.08
N LEU A 50 5.01 1.51 6.24
CA LEU A 50 5.59 2.08 5.01
C LEU A 50 4.50 2.56 4.04
N GLY A 51 3.47 1.75 3.82
CA GLY A 51 2.32 2.16 2.98
C GLY A 51 1.62 3.40 3.53
N ALA A 52 1.38 3.46 4.85
CA ALA A 52 0.75 4.62 5.49
C ALA A 52 1.61 5.89 5.35
N SER A 53 2.92 5.79 5.59
CA SER A 53 3.87 6.89 5.40
C SER A 53 3.89 7.39 3.96
N ALA A 54 3.90 6.47 2.99
CA ALA A 54 3.90 6.80 1.58
C ALA A 54 2.66 7.62 1.17
N TRP A 55 1.48 7.24 1.66
CA TRP A 55 0.26 8.00 1.39
C TRP A 55 0.22 9.36 2.09
N LEU A 56 0.81 9.48 3.27
CA LEU A 56 0.99 10.78 3.93
C LEU A 56 1.96 11.69 3.16
N GLU A 57 3.07 11.13 2.67
CA GLU A 57 4.04 11.83 1.82
C GLU A 57 3.39 12.35 0.55
N LEU A 58 2.59 11.51 -0.12
CA LEU A 58 1.79 11.92 -1.29
C LEU A 58 0.84 13.08 -0.95
N ALA A 59 0.12 12.99 0.18
CA ALA A 59 -0.78 14.05 0.63
C ALA A 59 -0.06 15.39 0.91
N GLN A 60 1.24 15.32 1.19
CA GLN A 60 2.13 16.46 1.41
C GLN A 60 2.90 16.88 0.15
N ASN A 61 2.56 16.32 -1.02
CA ASN A 61 3.22 16.56 -2.32
C ASN A 61 4.70 16.16 -2.35
N ARG A 62 5.07 15.14 -1.55
CA ARG A 62 6.41 14.54 -1.51
C ARG A 62 6.44 13.28 -2.39
N ASP A 63 6.15 13.45 -3.68
CA ASP A 63 5.82 12.37 -4.60
C ASP A 63 6.94 11.34 -4.79
N SER A 64 8.20 11.80 -4.81
CA SER A 64 9.37 10.93 -4.93
C SER A 64 9.54 10.01 -3.72
N ASP A 65 9.41 10.57 -2.51
CA ASP A 65 9.51 9.81 -1.25
C ASP A 65 8.34 8.82 -1.15
N ALA A 66 7.12 9.29 -1.47
CA ALA A 66 5.91 8.48 -1.48
C ALA A 66 6.08 7.25 -2.39
N LEU A 67 6.55 7.45 -3.62
CA LEU A 67 6.78 6.34 -4.54
C LEU A 67 7.87 5.40 -4.06
N ALA A 68 8.96 5.91 -3.49
CA ALA A 68 10.03 5.08 -2.96
C ALA A 68 9.53 4.15 -1.84
N HIS A 69 8.84 4.71 -0.84
CA HIS A 69 8.30 3.92 0.27
C HIS A 69 7.19 2.95 -0.16
N MET A 70 6.32 3.35 -1.10
CA MET A 70 5.26 2.46 -1.57
C MET A 70 5.81 1.29 -2.40
N ARG A 71 6.87 1.51 -3.19
CA ARG A 71 7.59 0.44 -3.89
C ARG A 71 8.31 -0.48 -2.92
N GLU A 72 8.93 0.07 -1.88
CA GLU A 72 9.56 -0.72 -0.81
C GLU A 72 8.54 -1.62 -0.10
N ALA A 73 7.38 -1.08 0.28
CA ALA A 73 6.31 -1.85 0.90
C ALA A 73 5.85 -3.00 0.00
N ALA A 74 5.62 -2.75 -1.29
CA ALA A 74 5.23 -3.79 -2.24
C ALA A 74 6.30 -4.89 -2.40
N ALA A 75 7.59 -4.51 -2.43
CA ALA A 75 8.69 -5.48 -2.50
C ALA A 75 8.84 -6.32 -1.23
N ARG A 76 8.64 -5.72 -0.05
CA ARG A 76 8.65 -6.42 1.23
C ARG A 76 7.48 -7.39 1.34
N GLU A 77 6.27 -6.96 1.00
CA GLU A 77 5.07 -7.81 1.01
C GLU A 77 5.26 -9.05 0.13
N ASP A 78 5.71 -8.86 -1.11
CA ASP A 78 6.07 -9.94 -2.03
C ASP A 78 7.07 -10.94 -1.44
N SER A 79 8.00 -10.48 -0.61
CA SER A 79 8.98 -11.34 0.04
C SER A 79 8.38 -12.16 1.18
N THR A 80 7.39 -11.60 1.91
CA THR A 80 6.69 -12.29 3.01
C THR A 80 5.67 -13.32 2.51
N GLU A 81 5.02 -13.07 1.36
CA GLU A 81 4.05 -14.01 0.76
C GLU A 81 4.69 -15.34 0.37
N LYS A 82 5.97 -15.35 -0.02
CA LYS A 82 6.71 -16.59 -0.34
C LYS A 82 6.88 -17.52 0.87
N SER A 83 6.67 -17.02 2.08
CA SER A 83 6.92 -17.74 3.33
C SER A 83 5.67 -18.01 4.16
N ALA A 84 4.50 -17.52 3.74
CA ALA A 84 3.26 -17.61 4.52
C ALA A 84 2.24 -18.58 3.90
N VAL A 85 1.52 -19.33 4.74
CA VAL A 85 0.43 -20.24 4.35
C VAL A 85 -0.96 -19.56 4.51
N THR A 86 -0.99 -18.35 5.07
CA THR A 86 -2.22 -17.60 5.37
C THR A 86 -2.68 -16.74 4.19
N PRO A 87 -4.00 -16.49 4.04
CA PRO A 87 -4.55 -15.68 2.96
C PRO A 87 -3.95 -14.27 2.94
N GLY A 88 -3.76 -13.73 1.74
CA GLY A 88 -3.14 -12.42 1.51
C GLY A 88 -3.89 -11.25 2.17
N PRO A 89 -3.20 -10.11 2.38
CA PRO A 89 -3.72 -8.97 3.13
C PRO A 89 -4.98 -8.34 2.50
N LEU A 90 -5.76 -7.62 3.32
CA LEU A 90 -7.02 -6.98 2.91
C LEU A 90 -6.85 -5.98 1.76
N ALA A 91 -5.71 -5.28 1.68
CA ALA A 91 -5.30 -4.48 0.53
C ALA A 91 -3.79 -4.69 0.32
N PRO A 92 -3.37 -5.40 -0.76
CA PRO A 92 -1.97 -5.58 -1.07
C PRO A 92 -1.29 -4.22 -1.25
N ALA A 93 -0.08 -4.08 -0.71
CA ALA A 93 0.77 -2.91 -0.93
C ALA A 93 0.93 -2.61 -2.42
N ARG A 94 0.89 -3.63 -3.29
CA ARG A 94 0.92 -3.47 -4.74
C ARG A 94 -0.32 -2.80 -5.34
N GLU A 95 -1.51 -3.06 -4.78
CA GLU A 95 -2.73 -2.36 -5.20
C GLU A 95 -2.67 -0.87 -4.81
N LEU A 96 -2.17 -0.58 -3.61
CA LEU A 96 -1.97 0.79 -3.13
C LEU A 96 -0.91 1.55 -3.95
N LEU A 97 0.14 0.86 -4.39
CA LEU A 97 1.11 1.42 -5.35
C LEU A 97 0.43 1.77 -6.68
N GLY A 98 -0.41 0.88 -7.20
CA GLY A 98 -1.21 1.15 -8.40
C GLY A 98 -2.10 2.39 -8.23
N ASP A 99 -2.76 2.52 -7.09
CA ASP A 99 -3.64 3.66 -6.79
C ASP A 99 -2.86 4.99 -6.70
N MET A 100 -1.69 4.96 -6.07
CA MET A 100 -0.77 6.09 -5.99
C MET A 100 -0.26 6.50 -7.38
N LEU A 101 0.12 5.53 -8.21
CA LEU A 101 0.57 5.79 -9.58
C LEU A 101 -0.55 6.41 -10.44
N VAL A 102 -1.81 5.99 -10.25
CA VAL A 102 -2.96 6.66 -10.88
C VAL A 102 -3.08 8.11 -10.41
N ALA A 103 -2.98 8.36 -9.11
CA ALA A 103 -3.05 9.71 -8.54
C ALA A 103 -1.94 10.64 -9.08
N LEU A 104 -0.76 10.08 -9.37
CA LEU A 104 0.38 10.79 -9.94
C LEU A 104 0.37 10.88 -11.48
N GLY A 105 -0.72 10.48 -12.15
CA GLY A 105 -0.82 10.55 -13.61
C GLY A 105 0.07 9.54 -14.36
N LYS A 106 0.38 8.40 -13.74
CA LYS A 106 1.21 7.31 -14.29
C LYS A 106 0.42 6.03 -14.56
N PRO A 107 -0.62 6.06 -15.42
CA PRO A 107 -1.54 4.94 -15.61
C PRO A 107 -0.88 3.69 -16.24
N ALA A 108 0.18 3.87 -17.04
CA ALA A 108 0.91 2.74 -17.65
C ALA A 108 1.64 1.92 -16.58
N GLU A 109 2.33 2.59 -15.66
CA GLU A 109 2.98 1.97 -14.49
C GLU A 109 1.93 1.34 -13.57
N ALA A 110 0.84 2.06 -13.25
CA ALA A 110 -0.23 1.54 -12.42
C ALA A 110 -0.83 0.23 -12.97
N SER A 111 -1.04 0.17 -14.29
CA SER A 111 -1.54 -1.03 -14.95
C SER A 111 -0.62 -2.24 -14.80
N ALA A 112 0.70 -2.01 -14.76
CA ALA A 112 1.67 -3.09 -14.52
C ALA A 112 1.51 -3.66 -13.11
N GLU A 113 1.32 -2.79 -12.10
CA GLU A 113 1.12 -3.21 -10.70
C GLU A 113 -0.18 -4.00 -10.50
N TYR A 114 -1.29 -3.55 -11.11
CA TYR A 114 -2.56 -4.29 -11.05
C TYR A 114 -2.48 -5.64 -11.76
N ARG A 115 -1.80 -5.71 -12.92
CA ARG A 115 -1.59 -6.99 -13.62
C ARG A 115 -0.75 -7.97 -12.79
N ALA A 116 0.31 -7.48 -12.15
CA ALA A 116 1.14 -8.30 -11.26
C ALA A 116 0.33 -8.83 -10.05
N THR A 117 -0.56 -8.02 -9.49
CA THR A 117 -1.49 -8.46 -8.43
C THR A 117 -2.42 -9.57 -8.93
N LEU A 118 -3.07 -9.37 -10.08
CA LEU A 118 -4.01 -10.35 -10.66
C LEU A 118 -3.33 -11.65 -11.12
N ALA A 119 -2.03 -11.61 -11.45
CA ALA A 119 -1.27 -12.82 -11.76
C ALA A 119 -1.12 -13.74 -10.54
N LYS A 120 -1.04 -13.17 -9.34
CA LYS A 120 -0.97 -13.92 -8.06
C LYS A 120 -2.36 -14.27 -7.54
N GLU A 121 -3.28 -13.32 -7.61
CA GLU A 121 -4.62 -13.42 -7.04
C GLU A 121 -5.68 -13.05 -8.10
N PRO A 122 -6.01 -13.98 -9.03
CA PRO A 122 -6.88 -13.69 -10.19
C PRO A 122 -8.28 -13.18 -9.84
N ASN A 123 -8.75 -13.46 -8.62
CA ASN A 123 -10.08 -13.08 -8.14
C ASN A 123 -10.09 -11.73 -7.38
N ARG A 124 -9.00 -10.95 -7.40
CA ARG A 124 -8.94 -9.62 -6.77
C ARG A 124 -9.77 -8.59 -7.54
N ARG A 125 -10.95 -8.31 -6.99
CA ARG A 125 -11.91 -7.38 -7.61
C ARG A 125 -11.34 -5.98 -7.79
N HIS A 126 -10.67 -5.40 -6.78
CA HIS A 126 -10.15 -4.02 -6.85
C HIS A 126 -9.15 -3.83 -7.99
N ALA A 127 -8.09 -4.65 -8.04
CA ALA A 127 -7.13 -4.63 -9.16
C ALA A 127 -7.82 -4.82 -10.53
N SER A 128 -8.81 -5.72 -10.63
CA SER A 128 -9.54 -5.95 -11.88
C SER A 128 -10.36 -4.73 -12.34
N GLU A 129 -11.01 -4.04 -11.41
CA GLU A 129 -11.82 -2.84 -11.69
C GLU A 129 -10.92 -1.67 -12.08
N ARG A 130 -9.81 -1.46 -11.35
CA ARG A 130 -8.82 -0.41 -11.66
C ARG A 130 -8.17 -0.61 -13.02
N LEU A 131 -7.79 -1.83 -13.37
CA LEU A 131 -7.20 -2.14 -14.67
C LEU A 131 -8.19 -1.84 -15.82
N LYS A 132 -9.46 -2.25 -15.69
CA LYS A 132 -10.51 -1.93 -16.67
C LYS A 132 -10.72 -0.43 -16.83
N ALA A 133 -10.74 0.31 -15.72
CA ALA A 133 -10.91 1.76 -15.73
C ALA A 133 -9.76 2.49 -16.47
N ILE A 134 -8.52 2.01 -16.33
CA ILE A 134 -7.38 2.55 -17.07
C ILE A 134 -7.51 2.26 -18.56
N SER A 135 -7.82 1.02 -18.94
CA SER A 135 -7.97 0.63 -20.35
C SER A 135 -9.14 1.33 -21.06
N GLY A 136 -10.23 1.61 -20.35
CA GLY A 136 -11.37 2.36 -20.89
C GLY A 136 -11.04 3.82 -21.19
N LYS A 137 -10.19 4.47 -20.39
CA LYS A 137 -9.76 5.86 -20.62
C LYS A 137 -8.84 6.00 -21.83
N SER A 138 -7.99 5.01 -22.10
CA SER A 138 -7.10 5.02 -23.29
C SER A 138 -7.83 4.82 -24.63
N ALA A 139 -9.06 4.31 -24.63
CA ALA A 139 -9.83 4.07 -25.85
C ALA A 139 -10.74 5.26 -26.25
N GLY A 140 -10.80 6.31 -25.43
CA GLY A 140 -11.66 7.47 -25.65
C GLY A 140 -10.92 8.81 -25.82
N SER A 141 -9.62 8.79 -26.14
CA SER A 141 -8.79 9.97 -26.39
C SER A 141 -8.35 10.04 -27.86
#